data_AF-A0A961G5J5-F1
#
_entry.id   AF-A0A961G5J5-F1
#
_cell.length_a   1.000
_cell.length_b   1.000
_cell.length_c   1.000
_cell.angle_alpha   90.00
_cell.angle_beta   90.00
_cell.angle_gamma   90.00
#
_symmetry.space_group_name_H-M   'P 1'
#
loop_
_entity.id
_entity.type
_entity.pdbx_description
1 polymer ?
#
loop_
_entity_poly.entity_id
_entity_poly.type
_entity_poly.pdbx_seq_one_letter_code
_entity_poly.pdbx_strand_id
1 'polypeptide(L)'
;HPITTTEPFYDDTSFAKATTEIAAPLLEEFDADHVLFSYHGLPESQIRKGESKQGWCLKADDSCCDTIRNENRYCYRAQCFATTRRLVEELGLPSGTYSTTFQSRLAGQRWIGPYTDHALAALREQGVERLAVLTPSFVSDCLETLEEIGVRLREQWESMGGEDLLLVPCVNSNPTWATGLADLVRQSV
;
A
#
# COMPACT_ATOMS: atom_id res chain seq x y z
N HIS A 1 -31.75 -14.98 -8.12
CA HIS A 1 -31.43 -13.55 -7.91
C HIS A 1 -30.22 -13.20 -8.78
N PRO A 2 -30.18 -12.03 -9.45
CA PRO A 2 -28.98 -11.60 -10.15
C PRO A 2 -27.81 -11.45 -9.17
N ILE A 3 -26.60 -11.74 -9.63
CA ILE A 3 -25.37 -11.51 -8.88
C ILE A 3 -24.96 -10.06 -9.14
N THR A 4 -24.73 -9.30 -8.08
CA THR A 4 -24.17 -7.94 -8.17
C THR A 4 -22.79 -7.92 -7.53
N THR A 5 -21.88 -7.11 -8.09
CA THR A 5 -20.51 -6.94 -7.60
C THR A 5 -20.25 -5.48 -7.27
N THR A 6 -19.55 -5.23 -6.16
CA THR A 6 -19.04 -3.90 -5.82
C THR A 6 -17.75 -3.64 -6.60
N GLU A 7 -17.57 -2.42 -7.11
CA GLU A 7 -16.34 -2.00 -7.78
C GLU A 7 -15.16 -1.91 -6.78
N PRO A 8 -13.90 -1.89 -7.27
CA PRO A 8 -12.73 -1.64 -6.43
C PRO A 8 -12.83 -0.32 -5.64
N PHE A 9 -12.39 -0.32 -4.38
CA PHE A 9 -12.53 0.80 -3.44
C PHE A 9 -11.22 1.59 -3.22
N TYR A 10 -10.31 1.61 -4.19
CA TYR A 10 -8.96 2.16 -4.03
C TYR A 10 -8.91 3.66 -3.66
N ASP A 11 -9.98 4.41 -3.93
CA ASP A 11 -10.18 5.82 -3.62
C ASP A 11 -11.32 6.07 -2.61
N ASP A 12 -11.76 5.02 -1.90
CA ASP A 12 -12.81 5.12 -0.90
C ASP A 12 -12.37 5.99 0.30
N THR A 13 -13.21 6.96 0.63
CA THR A 13 -12.93 7.93 1.69
C THR A 13 -13.04 7.31 3.07
N SER A 14 -13.91 6.31 3.26
CA SER A 14 -14.08 5.65 4.57
C SER A 14 -12.86 4.82 4.91
N PHE A 15 -12.29 4.10 3.94
CA PHE A 15 -11.05 3.35 4.08
C PHE A 15 -9.86 4.27 4.40
N ALA A 16 -9.71 5.36 3.66
CA ALA A 16 -8.64 6.33 3.89
C ALA A 16 -8.74 6.98 5.28
N LYS A 17 -9.95 7.36 5.69
CA LYS A 17 -10.21 7.94 7.02
C LYS A 17 -9.94 6.95 8.14
N ALA A 18 -10.44 5.71 8.03
CA ALA A 18 -10.20 4.67 9.03
C ALA A 18 -8.71 4.34 9.18
N THR A 19 -7.98 4.29 8.07
CA THR A 19 -6.52 4.11 8.09
C THR A 19 -5.84 5.28 8.80
N THR A 20 -6.26 6.51 8.52
CA THR A 20 -5.70 7.73 9.13
C THR A 20 -5.98 7.82 10.62
N GLU A 21 -7.18 7.45 11.07
CA GLU A 21 -7.55 7.38 12.49
C GLU A 21 -6.61 6.46 13.30
N ILE A 22 -6.09 5.40 12.67
CA ILE A 22 -5.13 4.48 13.28
C ILE A 22 -3.71 5.00 13.13
N ALA A 23 -3.32 5.39 11.92
CA ALA A 23 -1.94 5.68 11.58
C ALA A 23 -1.45 7.00 12.18
N ALA A 24 -2.22 8.08 12.10
CA ALA A 24 -1.78 9.41 12.50
C ALA A 24 -1.18 9.50 13.93
N PRO A 25 -1.86 9.04 14.99
CA PRO A 25 -1.29 9.10 16.34
C PRO A 25 -0.04 8.22 16.49
N LEU A 26 0.01 7.06 15.82
CA LEU A 26 1.16 6.16 15.88
C LEU A 26 2.37 6.75 15.17
N LEU A 27 2.17 7.40 14.02
CA LEU A 27 3.24 8.06 13.27
C LEU A 27 3.81 9.26 14.04
N GLU A 28 2.96 10.01 14.75
CA GLU A 28 3.38 11.12 15.60
C GLU A 28 4.14 10.64 16.84
N GLU A 29 3.63 9.63 17.54
CA GLU A 29 4.28 9.06 18.73
C GLU A 29 5.63 8.41 18.39
N PHE A 30 5.70 7.71 17.26
CA PHE A 30 6.92 7.08 16.77
C PHE A 30 7.92 8.09 16.18
N ASP A 31 7.45 9.29 15.82
CA ASP A 31 8.21 10.35 15.14
C ASP A 31 8.95 9.77 13.92
N ALA A 32 8.15 9.23 12.99
CA ALA A 32 8.62 8.53 11.80
C ALA A 32 9.37 9.47 10.84
N ASP A 33 10.59 9.09 10.44
CA ASP A 33 11.36 9.81 9.41
C ASP A 33 10.74 9.60 8.02
N HIS A 34 10.17 8.41 7.79
CA HIS A 34 9.62 8.02 6.50
C HIS A 34 8.46 7.04 6.64
N VAL A 35 7.47 7.16 5.75
CA VAL A 35 6.31 6.27 5.68
C VAL A 35 6.36 5.42 4.41
N LEU A 36 6.53 4.10 4.58
CA LEU A 36 6.55 3.13 3.50
C LEU A 36 5.18 2.48 3.32
N PHE A 37 4.52 2.72 2.20
CA PHE A 37 3.32 2.00 1.81
C PHE A 37 3.71 0.72 1.07
N SER A 38 3.59 -0.42 1.74
CA SER A 38 3.98 -1.74 1.22
C SER A 38 2.74 -2.55 0.83
N TYR A 39 2.57 -2.82 -0.47
CA TYR A 39 1.44 -3.57 -1.01
C TYR A 39 1.85 -5.00 -1.34
N HIS A 40 0.94 -5.98 -1.27
CA HIS A 40 1.27 -7.32 -1.78
C HIS A 40 1.64 -7.24 -3.27
N GLY A 41 2.78 -7.82 -3.64
CA GLY A 41 3.26 -7.87 -5.01
C GLY A 41 2.44 -8.81 -5.87
N LEU A 42 2.48 -8.61 -7.18
CA LEU A 42 1.92 -9.53 -8.16
C LEU A 42 2.90 -9.76 -9.31
N PRO A 43 2.87 -10.94 -9.96
CA PRO A 43 3.59 -11.15 -11.21
C PRO A 43 3.18 -10.12 -12.27
N GLU A 44 4.13 -9.59 -13.03
CA GLU A 44 3.85 -8.66 -14.12
C GLU A 44 2.84 -9.22 -15.14
N SER A 45 2.85 -10.54 -15.33
CA SER A 45 1.92 -11.24 -16.22
C SER A 45 0.46 -11.12 -15.78
N GLN A 46 0.19 -10.99 -14.47
CA GLN A 46 -1.16 -10.78 -13.94
C GLN A 46 -1.61 -9.34 -14.17
N ILE A 47 -0.71 -8.37 -13.98
CA ILE A 47 -1.01 -6.97 -14.29
C ILE A 47 -1.42 -6.82 -15.76
N ARG A 48 -0.67 -7.42 -16.68
CA ARG A 48 -0.98 -7.38 -18.11
C ARG A 48 -2.32 -8.01 -18.47
N LYS A 49 -2.77 -9.01 -17.72
CA LYS A 49 -4.09 -9.63 -17.92
C LYS A 49 -5.24 -8.75 -17.46
N GLY A 50 -5.00 -7.87 -16.47
CA GLY A 50 -5.98 -6.93 -15.94
C GLY A 50 -6.03 -5.58 -16.68
N GLU A 51 -5.18 -5.38 -17.69
CA GLU A 51 -5.18 -4.16 -18.50
C GLU A 51 -6.50 -4.03 -19.28
N SER A 52 -7.17 -2.88 -19.16
CA SER A 52 -8.29 -2.55 -20.06
C SER A 52 -7.81 -2.14 -21.46
N LYS A 53 -6.52 -1.81 -21.60
CA LYS A 53 -5.85 -1.55 -22.87
C LYS A 53 -4.46 -2.20 -22.89
N GLN A 54 -4.26 -3.13 -23.82
CA GLN A 54 -3.00 -3.86 -23.95
C GLN A 54 -1.79 -2.92 -24.10
N GLY A 55 -0.76 -3.17 -23.29
CA GLY A 55 0.49 -2.42 -23.29
C GLY A 55 0.42 -1.06 -22.59
N TRP A 56 -0.68 -0.75 -21.89
CA TRP A 56 -0.79 0.49 -21.14
C TRP A 56 -0.04 0.44 -19.81
N CYS A 57 -0.04 -0.69 -19.10
CA CYS A 57 0.61 -0.81 -17.80
C CYS A 57 2.05 -1.32 -17.93
N LEU A 58 2.83 -1.09 -16.87
CA LEU A 58 4.26 -1.44 -16.81
C LEU A 58 5.07 -0.75 -17.91
N LYS A 59 4.76 0.53 -18.18
CA LYS A 59 5.60 1.39 -19.03
C LYS A 59 6.93 1.65 -18.32
N ALA A 60 7.99 1.80 -19.11
CA ALA A 60 9.35 1.96 -18.60
C ALA A 60 9.55 3.25 -17.77
N ASP A 61 8.73 4.26 -17.99
CA ASP A 61 8.76 5.55 -17.29
C ASP A 61 7.81 5.60 -16.07
N ASP A 62 7.11 4.50 -15.75
CA ASP A 62 6.14 4.36 -14.67
C ASP A 62 4.94 5.32 -14.66
N SER A 63 4.88 6.27 -15.61
CA SER A 63 3.82 7.28 -15.75
C SER A 63 2.40 6.70 -15.92
N CYS A 64 2.31 5.41 -16.24
CA CYS A 64 1.05 4.68 -16.32
C CYS A 64 0.28 4.60 -15.00
N CYS A 65 0.90 4.88 -13.85
CA CYS A 65 0.27 4.78 -12.52
C CYS A 65 0.03 6.14 -11.83
N ASP A 66 0.43 7.26 -12.44
CA ASP A 66 0.34 8.61 -11.85
C ASP A 66 -1.10 9.06 -11.58
N THR A 67 -2.04 8.57 -12.38
CA THR A 67 -3.46 8.89 -12.26
C THR A 67 -4.29 7.71 -12.76
N ILE A 68 -5.43 7.46 -12.12
CA ILE A 68 -6.40 6.50 -12.64
C ILE A 68 -7.09 7.07 -13.88
N ARG A 69 -7.17 6.25 -14.92
CA ARG A 69 -7.74 6.51 -16.24
C ARG A 69 -8.49 5.27 -16.71
N ASN A 70 -9.26 5.39 -17.78
CA ASN A 70 -10.00 4.26 -18.35
C ASN A 70 -9.09 3.08 -18.71
N GLU A 71 -7.85 3.34 -19.11
CA GLU A 71 -6.85 2.34 -19.54
C GLU A 71 -6.17 1.56 -18.39
N ASN A 72 -6.23 2.07 -17.15
CA ASN A 72 -5.61 1.44 -15.98
C ASN A 72 -6.55 1.26 -14.79
N ARG A 73 -7.85 1.57 -14.92
CA ARG A 73 -8.83 1.49 -13.82
C ARG A 73 -8.94 0.12 -13.15
N TYR A 74 -8.57 -0.95 -13.83
CA TYR A 74 -8.52 -2.32 -13.29
C TYR A 74 -7.10 -2.83 -13.02
N CYS A 75 -6.09 -1.99 -13.23
CA CYS A 75 -4.71 -2.32 -12.93
C CYS A 75 -4.45 -2.18 -11.43
N TYR A 76 -4.21 -3.31 -10.77
CA TYR A 76 -3.87 -3.37 -9.34
C TYR A 76 -2.75 -2.38 -8.96
N ARG A 77 -1.64 -2.35 -9.71
CA ARG A 77 -0.53 -1.43 -9.42
C ARG A 77 -0.98 0.04 -9.44
N ALA A 78 -1.77 0.43 -10.44
CA ALA A 78 -2.27 1.81 -10.53
C ALA A 78 -3.21 2.16 -9.37
N GLN A 79 -4.04 1.20 -8.95
CA GLN A 79 -4.92 1.33 -7.78
C GLN A 79 -4.11 1.50 -6.48
N CYS A 80 -3.04 0.72 -6.27
CA CYS A 80 -2.14 0.89 -5.13
C CYS A 80 -1.55 2.30 -5.05
N PHE A 81 -1.04 2.83 -6.16
CA PHE A 81 -0.53 4.21 -6.19
C PHE A 81 -1.64 5.24 -5.94
N ALA A 82 -2.88 4.98 -6.38
CA ALA A 82 -4.02 5.84 -6.07
C ALA A 82 -4.38 5.85 -4.59
N THR A 83 -4.41 4.67 -3.96
CA THR A 83 -4.61 4.54 -2.52
C THR A 83 -3.51 5.25 -1.73
N THR A 84 -2.23 5.10 -2.11
CA THR A 84 -1.15 5.86 -1.46
C THR A 84 -1.35 7.36 -1.59
N ARG A 85 -1.68 7.89 -2.78
CA ARG A 85 -1.93 9.33 -2.95
C ARG A 85 -3.05 9.82 -2.03
N ARG A 86 -4.14 9.06 -1.91
CA ARG A 86 -5.26 9.41 -1.03
C ARG A 86 -4.86 9.39 0.44
N LEU A 87 -4.13 8.37 0.87
CA LEU A 87 -3.65 8.25 2.25
C LEU A 87 -2.63 9.35 2.59
N VAL A 88 -1.72 9.69 1.69
CA VAL A 88 -0.78 10.80 1.85
C VAL A 88 -1.51 12.13 2.04
N GLU A 89 -2.54 12.39 1.23
CA GLU A 89 -3.38 13.58 1.36
C GLU A 89 -4.09 13.62 2.72
N GLU A 90 -4.72 12.51 3.13
CA GLU A 90 -5.49 12.41 4.38
C GLU A 90 -4.58 12.51 5.63
N LEU A 91 -3.37 11.92 5.57
CA LEU A 91 -2.36 11.97 6.64
C LEU A 91 -1.55 13.27 6.66
N GLY A 92 -1.63 14.09 5.62
CA GLY A 92 -0.84 15.31 5.49
C GLY A 92 0.67 15.06 5.39
N LEU A 93 1.09 13.93 4.80
CA LEU A 93 2.51 13.57 4.72
C LEU A 93 3.27 14.51 3.76
N PRO A 94 4.41 15.10 4.18
CA PRO A 94 5.24 15.92 3.32
C PRO A 94 5.75 15.18 2.08
N SER A 95 6.02 15.93 1.00
CA SER A 95 6.69 15.36 -0.17
C SER A 95 8.11 14.91 0.21
N GLY A 96 8.48 13.70 -0.20
CA GLY A 96 9.80 13.13 0.06
C GLY A 96 9.91 12.31 1.34
N THR A 97 8.88 12.27 2.19
CA THR A 97 8.86 11.47 3.43
C THR A 97 8.00 10.20 3.32
N TYR A 98 7.70 9.78 2.09
CA TYR A 98 6.96 8.55 1.84
C TYR A 98 7.35 7.89 0.53
N SER A 99 7.08 6.59 0.41
CA SER A 99 7.26 5.83 -0.83
C SER A 99 6.29 4.65 -0.93
N THR A 100 6.00 4.21 -2.15
CA THR A 100 5.19 3.01 -2.43
C THR A 100 6.08 1.86 -2.90
N THR A 101 5.90 0.69 -2.30
CA THR A 101 6.64 -0.55 -2.63
C THR A 101 5.72 -1.76 -2.66
N PHE A 102 6.25 -2.88 -3.14
CA PHE A 102 5.56 -4.15 -3.25
C PHE A 102 6.34 -5.25 -2.54
N GLN A 103 5.73 -5.86 -1.53
CA GLN A 103 6.27 -6.98 -0.73
C GLN A 103 5.87 -8.32 -1.34
N SER A 104 6.40 -9.41 -0.80
CA SER A 104 6.12 -10.79 -1.20
C SER A 104 6.36 -11.05 -2.71
N ARG A 105 7.42 -11.79 -3.05
CA ARG A 105 7.68 -12.21 -4.43
C ARG A 105 8.32 -13.59 -4.51
N LEU A 106 8.14 -14.25 -5.64
CA LEU A 106 8.79 -15.52 -5.93
C LEU A 106 10.04 -15.30 -6.77
N ALA A 107 11.15 -15.93 -6.34
CA ALA A 107 12.40 -15.92 -7.09
C ALA A 107 12.21 -16.53 -8.49
N GLY A 108 12.88 -15.96 -9.49
CA GLY A 108 12.85 -16.46 -10.87
C GLY A 108 11.67 -15.98 -11.73
N GLN A 109 10.82 -15.09 -11.21
CA GLN A 109 9.74 -14.44 -11.98
C GLN A 109 9.83 -12.92 -11.90
N ARG A 110 9.35 -12.22 -12.94
CA ARG A 110 9.21 -10.75 -12.90
C ARG A 110 7.95 -10.35 -12.15
N TRP A 111 8.12 -9.59 -11.09
CA TRP A 111 7.07 -9.05 -10.22
C TRP A 111 7.08 -7.54 -10.28
N ILE A 112 5.93 -6.91 -10.01
CA ILE A 112 5.85 -5.45 -9.94
C ILE A 112 6.75 -4.90 -8.84
N GLY A 113 7.50 -3.87 -9.18
CA GLY A 113 8.30 -3.09 -8.24
C GLY A 113 7.77 -1.66 -8.07
N PRO A 114 8.43 -0.88 -7.19
CA PRO A 114 9.66 -1.20 -6.47
C PRO A 114 9.48 -2.26 -5.36
N TYR A 115 10.47 -3.09 -5.06
CA TYR A 115 10.35 -4.15 -4.04
C TYR A 115 10.65 -3.63 -2.63
N THR A 116 9.84 -4.02 -1.64
CA THR A 116 9.96 -3.57 -0.23
C THR A 116 11.32 -3.91 0.37
N ASP A 117 11.79 -5.15 0.17
CA ASP A 117 13.08 -5.65 0.67
C ASP A 117 14.28 -4.88 0.11
N HIS A 118 14.19 -4.42 -1.15
CA HIS A 118 15.22 -3.64 -1.82
C HIS A 118 15.18 -2.14 -1.45
N ALA A 119 14.02 -1.61 -1.08
CA ALA A 119 13.88 -0.19 -0.74
C ALA A 119 14.60 0.20 0.55
N LEU A 120 14.76 -0.74 1.49
CA LEU A 120 15.40 -0.47 2.79
C LEU A 120 16.82 0.10 2.65
N ALA A 121 17.63 -0.42 1.72
CA ALA A 121 18.99 0.06 1.50
C ALA A 121 19.01 1.53 1.07
N ALA A 122 18.15 1.89 0.11
CA ALA A 122 18.04 3.26 -0.37
C ALA A 122 17.55 4.21 0.73
N LEU A 123 16.61 3.78 1.58
CA LEU A 123 16.14 4.58 2.70
C LEU A 123 17.23 4.79 3.76
N ARG A 124 18.04 3.76 4.07
CA ARG A 124 19.20 3.92 4.95
C ARG A 124 20.25 4.86 4.38
N GLU A 125 20.55 4.76 3.08
CA GLU A 125 21.46 5.69 2.39
C GLU A 125 20.97 7.15 2.44
N GLN A 126 19.65 7.35 2.52
CA GLN A 126 19.02 8.66 2.70
C GLN A 126 18.99 9.14 4.15
N GLY A 127 19.47 8.33 5.10
CA GLY A 127 19.55 8.68 6.52
C GLY A 127 18.28 8.42 7.32
N VAL A 128 17.29 7.69 6.78
CA VAL A 128 16.06 7.30 7.50
C VAL A 128 16.42 6.31 8.61
N GLU A 129 16.13 6.63 9.87
CA GLU A 129 16.43 5.76 11.03
C GLU A 129 15.17 5.08 11.56
N ARG A 130 14.05 5.81 11.60
CA ARG A 130 12.74 5.36 12.09
C ARG A 130 11.74 5.23 10.94
N LEU A 131 11.48 3.99 10.53
CA LEU A 131 10.66 3.67 9.37
C LEU A 131 9.27 3.20 9.80
N ALA A 132 8.21 3.89 9.39
CA ALA A 132 6.84 3.38 9.56
C ALA A 132 6.38 2.67 8.28
N VAL A 133 5.67 1.55 8.42
CA VAL A 133 5.18 0.74 7.29
C VAL A 133 3.66 0.57 7.41
N LEU A 134 2.94 0.92 6.35
CA LEU A 134 1.51 0.66 6.18
C LEU A 134 1.31 -0.40 5.09
N THR A 135 0.35 -1.31 5.28
CA THR A 135 0.02 -2.38 4.32
C THR A 135 -1.41 -2.29 3.77
N PRO A 136 -1.76 -1.22 3.03
CA PRO A 136 -3.15 -0.90 2.70
C PRO A 136 -3.80 -1.83 1.65
N SER A 137 -3.08 -2.81 1.09
CA SER A 137 -3.72 -3.91 0.35
C SER A 137 -4.49 -4.89 1.23
N PHE A 138 -4.37 -4.78 2.56
CA PHE A 138 -5.05 -5.63 3.54
C PHE A 138 -5.97 -4.80 4.42
N VAL A 139 -7.17 -5.33 4.69
CA VAL A 139 -8.15 -4.72 5.61
C VAL A 139 -8.06 -5.29 7.01
N SER A 140 -7.32 -6.38 7.20
CA SER A 140 -7.13 -7.07 8.48
C SER A 140 -5.70 -7.56 8.57
N ASP A 141 -5.15 -7.57 9.78
CA ASP A 141 -3.82 -8.13 9.99
C ASP A 141 -3.78 -9.63 9.63
N CYS A 142 -2.71 -10.03 8.96
CA CYS A 142 -2.51 -11.38 8.46
C CYS A 142 -1.02 -11.76 8.55
N LEU A 143 -0.66 -12.92 8.01
CA LEU A 143 0.73 -13.39 8.05
C LEU A 143 1.67 -12.43 7.31
N GLU A 144 1.23 -11.93 6.16
CA GLU A 144 1.95 -10.98 5.32
C GLU A 144 2.16 -9.62 6.00
N THR A 145 1.35 -9.26 7.00
CA THR A 145 1.58 -8.04 7.78
C THR A 145 2.40 -8.33 9.03
N LEU A 146 1.93 -9.24 9.89
CA LEU A 146 2.52 -9.46 11.21
C LEU A 146 3.90 -10.13 11.14
N GLU A 147 4.07 -11.12 10.27
CA GLU A 147 5.34 -11.87 10.16
C GLU A 147 6.27 -11.25 9.14
N GLU A 148 5.81 -11.03 7.91
CA GLU A 148 6.70 -10.56 6.83
C GLU A 148 7.19 -9.13 7.11
N ILE A 149 6.30 -8.24 7.57
CA ILE A 149 6.66 -6.84 7.86
C ILE A 149 7.02 -6.66 9.33
N GLY A 150 6.14 -7.09 10.24
CA GLY A 150 6.29 -6.83 11.68
C GLY A 150 7.51 -7.50 12.31
N VAL A 151 7.95 -8.65 11.77
CA VAL A 151 9.13 -9.39 12.24
C VAL A 151 10.25 -9.33 11.23
N ARG A 152 10.09 -9.91 10.04
CA ARG A 152 11.22 -10.11 9.10
C ARG A 152 11.76 -8.81 8.52
N LEU A 153 10.89 -7.89 8.08
CA LEU A 153 11.33 -6.59 7.57
C LEU A 153 11.94 -5.72 8.68
N ARG A 154 11.39 -5.79 9.90
CA ARG A 154 11.96 -5.13 11.09
C ARG A 154 13.37 -5.64 11.40
N GLU A 155 13.56 -6.96 11.49
CA GLU A 155 14.87 -7.58 11.70
C GLU A 155 15.87 -7.17 10.61
N GLN A 156 15.43 -7.13 9.34
CA GLN A 156 16.25 -6.66 8.23
C GLN A 156 16.62 -5.18 8.42
N TRP A 157 15.67 -4.32 8.79
CA TRP A 157 15.92 -2.89 9.02
C TRP A 157 16.95 -2.64 10.13
N GLU A 158 16.78 -3.31 11.27
CA GLU A 158 17.71 -3.24 12.41
C GLU A 158 19.10 -3.76 12.02
N SER A 159 19.18 -4.86 11.25
CA SER A 159 20.46 -5.42 10.78
C SER A 159 21.24 -4.47 9.86
N MET A 160 20.54 -3.52 9.22
CA MET A 160 21.11 -2.48 8.37
C MET A 160 21.42 -1.19 9.14
N GLY A 161 21.30 -1.23 10.47
CA GLY A 161 21.52 -0.11 11.38
C GLY A 161 20.41 0.93 11.37
N GLY A 162 19.19 0.56 10.95
CA GLY A 162 17.99 1.35 11.27
C GLY A 162 17.71 1.30 12.77
N GLU A 163 17.09 2.36 13.32
CA GLU A 163 16.81 2.46 14.75
C GLU A 163 15.62 1.61 15.16
N ASP A 164 14.49 1.81 14.48
CA ASP A 164 13.27 1.02 14.70
C ASP A 164 12.39 1.03 13.44
N LEU A 165 11.53 0.02 13.32
CA LEU A 165 10.50 -0.09 12.28
C LEU A 165 9.14 -0.25 12.95
N LEU A 166 8.21 0.66 12.66
CA LEU A 166 6.82 0.56 13.10
C LEU A 166 5.96 -0.11 12.02
N LEU A 167 5.33 -1.24 12.34
CA LEU A 167 4.20 -1.74 11.55
C LEU A 167 2.91 -1.07 12.05
N VAL A 168 2.24 -0.33 11.19
CA VAL A 168 0.92 0.25 11.49
C VAL A 168 -0.15 -0.85 11.31
N PRO A 169 -1.01 -1.10 12.30
CA PRO A 169 -2.08 -2.11 12.18
C PRO A 169 -3.03 -1.80 11.02
N CYS A 170 -3.58 -2.85 10.41
CA CYS A 170 -4.65 -2.70 9.43
C CYS A 170 -5.92 -2.09 10.05
N VAL A 171 -6.89 -1.70 9.21
CA VAL A 171 -8.16 -1.14 9.68
C VAL A 171 -8.96 -2.11 10.56
N ASN A 172 -8.77 -3.42 10.43
CA ASN A 172 -9.33 -4.45 11.30
C ASN A 172 -10.84 -4.22 11.58
N SER A 173 -11.20 -4.04 12.85
CA SER A 173 -12.57 -3.78 13.31
C SER A 173 -12.88 -2.29 13.51
N ASN A 174 -12.11 -1.38 12.89
CA ASN A 174 -12.32 0.05 12.99
C ASN A 174 -13.79 0.41 12.60
N PRO A 175 -14.53 1.13 13.47
CA PRO A 175 -15.95 1.44 13.23
C PRO A 175 -16.21 2.28 11.96
N THR A 176 -15.29 3.19 11.63
CA THR A 176 -15.36 4.01 10.40
C THR A 176 -15.27 3.11 9.17
N TRP A 177 -14.34 2.15 9.16
CA TRP A 177 -14.25 1.18 8.06
C TRP A 177 -15.47 0.27 7.99
N ALA A 178 -15.92 -0.29 9.11
CA ALA A 178 -17.09 -1.17 9.14
C ALA A 178 -18.36 -0.47 8.61
N THR A 179 -18.54 0.81 8.94
CA THR A 179 -19.64 1.63 8.42
C THR A 179 -19.47 1.89 6.93
N GLY A 180 -18.28 2.28 6.48
CA GLY A 180 -17.97 2.52 5.07
C GLY A 180 -18.21 1.30 4.19
N LEU A 181 -17.75 0.13 4.63
CA LEU A 181 -17.98 -1.13 3.92
C LEU A 181 -19.48 -1.46 3.80
N ALA A 182 -20.26 -1.24 4.87
CA ALA A 182 -21.71 -1.43 4.81
C ALA A 182 -22.37 -0.49 3.80
N ASP A 183 -21.90 0.75 3.69
CA ASP A 183 -22.41 1.73 2.72
C ASP A 183 -22.02 1.39 1.28
N LEU A 184 -20.80 0.93 1.03
CA LEU A 184 -20.37 0.41 -0.28
C LEU A 184 -21.28 -0.73 -0.75
N VAL A 185 -21.63 -1.65 0.15
CA VAL A 185 -22.56 -2.75 -0.16
C VAL A 185 -23.96 -2.21 -0.45
N ARG A 186 -24.51 -1.29 0.36
CA ARG A 186 -25.85 -0.71 0.15
C ARG A 186 -25.98 0.04 -1.16
N GLN A 187 -24.93 0.72 -1.60
CA GLN A 187 -24.90 1.46 -2.87
C GLN A 187 -24.79 0.55 -4.10
N SER A 188 -24.37 -0.70 -3.89
CA SER A 188 -24.21 -1.70 -4.95
C SER A 188 -25.49 -2.52 -5.21
N VAL A 189 -26.59 -2.28 -4.47
CA VAL A 189 -27.86 -3.04 -4.57
C VAL A 189 -28.90 -2.27 -5.38
#